data_AF-A0A952I6A8-F1
#
_entry.id   AF-A0A952I6A8-F1
#
_cell.length_a   1.000
_cell.length_b   1.000
_cell.length_c   1.000
_cell.angle_alpha   90.00
_cell.angle_beta   90.00
_cell.angle_gamma   90.00
#
_symmetry.space_group_name_H-M   'P 1'
#
loop_
_entity.id
_entity.type
_entity.pdbx_description
1 polymer ?
#
loop_
_entity_poly.entity_id
_entity_poly.type
_entity_poly.pdbx_seq_one_letter_code
_entity_poly.pdbx_strand_id
1 'polypeptide(L)'
;MFERPDTGDRAVLVHIDVPIHPAERSLDTMDLDLSRAEFRELAVSAGLSVQGMITGQRNRPHPRHFIGEGKIEEIRVLLQSSDVDVVLFGQKLSPSQERNLEQELKVRVLDRNSLILDIFAQRARSFEGKLQVELAQLVHLSTRLVRGWTHLERQKGGIGLRGPGETQLETDRRLLNERVKVLKKRLTKVRRQRQQGRNQRARSGIQGVALVGYTNAGKSTLFNRLTSESVYVAD
;
A
#
# COMPACT_ATOMS: atom_id res chain seq x y z
N MET A 1 -6.09 2.86 -16.93
CA MET A 1 -4.76 2.33 -16.53
C MET A 1 -4.43 3.05 -15.24
N PHE A 2 -4.25 2.33 -14.13
CA PHE A 2 -4.14 2.98 -12.81
C PHE A 2 -2.73 3.53 -12.64
N GLU A 3 -2.60 4.86 -12.59
CA GLU A 3 -1.33 5.55 -12.42
C GLU A 3 -0.75 5.20 -11.06
N ARG A 4 0.47 4.66 -11.05
CA ARG A 4 1.28 4.54 -9.83
C ARG A 4 1.94 5.89 -9.60
N PRO A 5 2.37 6.21 -8.37
CA PRO A 5 3.31 7.29 -8.20
C PRO A 5 4.53 6.97 -9.06
N ASP A 6 4.95 7.94 -9.87
CA ASP A 6 6.14 7.78 -10.67
C ASP A 6 7.39 7.95 -9.80
N THR A 7 8.49 7.35 -10.25
CA THR A 7 9.76 7.50 -9.55
C THR A 7 10.17 8.98 -9.63
N GLY A 8 10.38 9.61 -8.47
CA GLY A 8 10.67 11.04 -8.38
C GLY A 8 9.51 11.91 -7.91
N ASP A 9 8.30 11.36 -7.77
CA ASP A 9 7.14 12.11 -7.26
C ASP A 9 7.44 12.72 -5.89
N ARG A 10 7.07 13.99 -5.72
CA ARG A 10 7.27 14.75 -4.49
C ARG A 10 6.17 14.38 -3.51
N ALA A 11 6.57 13.87 -2.35
CA ALA A 11 5.66 13.34 -1.35
C ALA A 11 5.70 14.15 -0.05
N VAL A 12 4.52 14.44 0.50
CA VAL A 12 4.38 14.87 1.90
C VAL A 12 3.90 13.68 2.73
N LEU A 13 4.60 13.41 3.83
CA LEU A 13 4.26 12.33 4.74
C LEU A 13 3.36 12.85 5.86
N VAL A 14 2.34 12.09 6.21
CA VAL A 14 1.46 12.36 7.35
C VAL A 14 1.51 11.16 8.28
N HIS A 15 2.02 11.34 9.48
CA HIS A 15 2.09 10.31 10.51
C HIS A 15 1.36 10.77 11.75
N ILE A 16 0.29 10.05 12.11
CA ILE A 16 -0.52 10.35 13.29
C ILE A 16 -0.38 9.21 14.27
N ASP A 17 0.07 9.54 15.47
CA ASP A 17 0.17 8.62 16.58
C ASP A 17 -1.24 8.43 17.16
N VAL A 18 -1.79 7.25 16.91
CA VAL A 18 -3.07 6.82 17.46
C VAL A 18 -2.79 5.60 18.35
N PRO A 19 -3.01 5.67 19.67
CA PRO A 19 -2.78 4.53 20.55
C PRO A 19 -3.75 3.40 20.16
N ILE A 20 -3.20 2.23 19.82
CA ILE A 20 -3.97 1.06 19.38
C ILE A 20 -4.67 0.42 20.58
N HIS A 21 -4.04 0.46 21.76
CA HIS A 21 -4.67 0.13 23.05
C HIS A 21 -4.65 1.29 24.07
N PRO A 22 -5.67 1.42 24.94
CA PRO A 22 -5.65 2.35 26.07
C PRO A 22 -4.49 2.12 27.05
N ALA A 23 -3.94 0.90 27.09
CA ALA A 23 -2.78 0.51 27.89
C ALA A 23 -1.43 0.81 27.22
N GLU A 24 -1.41 1.10 25.91
CA GLU A 24 -0.22 1.48 25.13
C GLU A 24 -0.02 3.01 25.09
N ARG A 25 -0.59 3.74 26.07
CA ARG A 25 -0.43 5.20 26.18
C ARG A 25 1.02 5.64 26.40
N SER A 26 1.92 4.70 26.68
CA SER A 26 3.36 4.89 26.81
C SER A 26 4.07 4.06 25.72
N LEU A 27 3.88 4.42 24.45
CA LEU A 27 4.97 4.24 23.50
C LEU A 27 6.02 5.29 23.89
N ASP A 28 7.24 4.84 24.20
CA ASP A 28 8.32 5.75 24.50
C ASP A 28 8.56 6.65 23.28
N THR A 29 8.99 7.90 23.50
CA THR A 29 9.26 8.86 22.40
C THR A 29 10.17 8.26 21.32
N MET A 30 11.08 7.38 21.75
CA MET A 30 12.00 6.64 20.89
C MET A 30 11.29 5.68 19.91
N ASP A 31 10.21 5.02 20.31
CA ASP A 31 9.44 4.11 19.44
C ASP A 31 8.67 4.87 18.35
N LEU A 32 8.18 6.06 18.68
CA LEU A 32 7.50 6.94 17.73
C LEU A 32 8.46 7.45 16.67
N ASP A 33 9.67 7.84 17.08
CA ASP A 33 10.71 8.31 16.15
C ASP A 33 11.21 7.19 15.25
N LEU A 34 11.35 5.96 15.77
CA LEU A 34 11.63 4.78 14.95
C LEU A 34 10.51 4.49 13.94
N SER A 35 9.24 4.59 14.35
CA SER A 35 8.10 4.41 13.45
C SER A 35 8.05 5.45 12.32
N ARG A 36 8.36 6.71 12.64
CA ARG A 36 8.42 7.80 11.66
C ARG A 36 9.61 7.63 10.71
N ALA A 37 10.78 7.26 11.24
CA ALA A 37 11.96 6.98 10.43
C ALA A 37 11.71 5.82 9.46
N GLU A 38 11.11 4.73 9.94
CA GLU A 38 10.74 3.58 9.12
C GLU A 38 9.74 3.96 8.02
N PHE A 39 8.73 4.77 8.34
CA PHE A 39 7.78 5.24 7.33
C PHE A 39 8.45 6.11 6.25
N ARG A 40 9.42 6.95 6.65
CA ARG A 40 10.23 7.73 5.71
C ARG A 40 11.07 6.82 4.81
N GLU A 41 11.71 5.79 5.38
CA GLU A 41 12.49 4.80 4.62
C GLU A 41 11.61 4.04 3.62
N LEU A 42 10.36 3.71 3.97
CA LEU A 42 9.41 3.11 3.03
C LEU A 42 9.12 4.04 1.84
N ALA A 43 8.89 5.33 2.08
CA ALA A 43 8.62 6.29 1.01
C ALA A 43 9.84 6.43 0.07
N VAL A 44 11.04 6.54 0.64
CA VAL A 44 12.29 6.59 -0.14
C VAL A 44 12.51 5.29 -0.91
N SER A 45 12.25 4.14 -0.30
CA SER A 45 12.32 2.81 -0.93
C SER A 45 11.35 2.63 -2.11
N ALA A 46 10.27 3.42 -2.14
CA ALA A 46 9.33 3.44 -3.26
C ALA A 46 9.75 4.39 -4.39
N GLY A 47 10.84 5.14 -4.20
CA GLY A 47 11.36 6.11 -5.16
C GLY A 47 10.75 7.51 -5.03
N LEU A 48 10.16 7.85 -3.89
CA LEU A 48 9.51 9.15 -3.66
C LEU A 48 10.46 10.17 -3.05
N SER A 49 10.32 11.43 -3.46
CA SER A 49 11.08 12.56 -2.93
C SER A 49 10.33 13.21 -1.76
N VAL A 50 10.73 12.88 -0.52
CA VAL A 50 10.05 13.35 0.70
C VAL A 50 10.35 14.82 0.96
N GLN A 51 9.34 15.69 0.79
CA GLN A 51 9.42 17.13 1.00
C GLN A 51 9.26 17.53 2.47
N GLY A 52 8.54 16.73 3.24
CA GLY A 52 8.29 17.00 4.64
C GLY A 52 7.47 15.90 5.30
N MET A 53 7.42 15.92 6.63
CA MET A 53 6.57 15.04 7.42
C MET A 53 5.77 15.86 8.43
N ILE A 54 4.45 15.75 8.35
CA ILE A 54 3.52 16.28 9.33
C ILE A 54 3.24 15.19 10.35
N THR A 55 3.51 15.51 11.60
CA THR A 55 3.24 14.63 12.74
C THR A 55 2.05 15.14 13.55
N GLY A 56 1.44 14.26 14.33
CA GLY A 56 0.40 14.65 15.28
C GLY A 56 0.01 13.48 16.17
N GLN A 57 -0.65 13.79 17.28
CA GLN A 57 -1.18 12.77 18.19
C GLN A 57 -2.68 12.88 18.28
N ARG A 58 -3.38 11.74 18.30
CA ARG A 58 -4.83 11.72 18.47
C ARG A 58 -5.30 10.45 19.15
N ASN A 59 -6.20 10.58 20.11
CA ASN A 59 -6.77 9.43 20.84
C ASN A 59 -7.53 8.45 19.94
N ARG A 60 -8.21 8.95 18.89
CA ARG A 60 -8.98 8.14 17.94
C ARG A 60 -9.00 8.78 16.54
N PRO A 61 -8.95 8.00 15.45
CA PRO A 61 -9.03 8.54 14.10
C PRO A 61 -10.33 9.30 13.85
N HIS A 62 -10.28 10.39 13.09
CA HIS A 62 -11.48 11.07 12.64
C HIS A 62 -12.23 10.20 11.60
N PRO A 63 -13.55 9.99 11.74
CA PRO A 63 -14.28 9.07 10.86
C PRO A 63 -14.28 9.52 9.39
N ARG A 64 -14.27 10.83 9.12
CA ARG A 64 -14.30 11.37 7.76
C ARG A 64 -12.93 11.50 7.09
N HIS A 65 -11.90 11.91 7.83
CA HIS A 65 -10.61 12.34 7.24
C HIS A 65 -9.40 11.68 7.90
N PHE A 66 -9.59 10.80 8.90
CA PHE A 66 -8.54 10.26 9.76
C PHE A 66 -7.89 11.32 10.68
N ILE A 67 -7.58 12.50 10.14
CA ILE A 67 -7.10 13.71 10.81
C ILE A 67 -8.21 14.73 11.06
N GLY A 68 -7.92 15.75 11.88
CA GLY A 68 -8.82 16.89 12.11
C GLY A 68 -8.59 18.03 11.13
N GLU A 69 -9.52 19.00 11.11
CA GLU A 69 -9.51 20.14 10.17
C GLU A 69 -8.23 20.98 10.25
N GLY A 70 -7.70 21.25 11.45
CA GLY A 70 -6.45 22.00 11.60
C GLY A 70 -5.25 21.34 10.91
N LYS A 71 -5.18 20.01 10.91
CA LYS A 71 -4.13 19.26 10.20
C LYS A 71 -4.36 19.22 8.70
N ILE A 72 -5.61 19.24 8.25
CA ILE A 72 -5.94 19.36 6.83
C ILE A 72 -5.47 20.72 6.29
N GLU A 73 -5.67 21.79 7.07
CA GLU A 73 -5.19 23.12 6.70
C GLU A 73 -3.66 23.21 6.70
N GLU A 74 -3.00 22.61 7.69
CA GLU A 74 -1.53 22.50 7.72
C GLU A 74 -0.97 21.79 6.47
N ILE A 75 -1.61 20.68 6.05
CA ILE A 75 -1.26 20.00 4.79
C ILE A 75 -1.49 20.94 3.61
N ARG A 76 -2.64 21.63 3.54
CA ARG A 76 -2.99 22.52 2.43
C ARG A 76 -1.95 23.64 2.25
N VAL A 77 -1.49 24.24 3.34
CA VAL A 77 -0.42 25.26 3.31
C VAL A 77 0.88 24.69 2.76
N LEU A 78 1.23 23.45 3.14
CA LEU A 78 2.40 22.76 2.57
C LEU A 78 2.24 22.43 1.09
N LEU A 79 1.04 22.02 0.66
CA LEU A 79 0.72 21.77 -0.75
C LEU A 79 0.74 23.05 -1.62
N GLN A 80 0.52 24.22 -1.03
CA GLN A 80 0.59 25.50 -1.75
C GLN A 80 2.03 26.00 -1.89
N SER A 81 2.90 25.68 -0.94
CA SER A 81 4.30 26.13 -0.90
C SER A 81 5.26 25.16 -1.59
N SER A 82 4.83 23.92 -1.76
CA SER A 82 5.60 22.85 -2.41
C SER A 82 4.71 22.22 -3.48
N ASP A 83 5.18 22.15 -4.73
CA ASP A 83 4.51 21.33 -5.72
C ASP A 83 4.61 19.85 -5.27
N VAL A 84 3.54 19.33 -4.70
CA VAL A 84 3.50 17.98 -4.14
C VAL A 84 2.56 17.14 -4.98
N ASP A 85 3.06 15.99 -5.43
CA ASP A 85 2.35 15.09 -6.34
C ASP A 85 1.49 14.09 -5.55
N VAL A 86 1.92 13.75 -4.32
CA VAL A 86 1.23 12.76 -3.48
C VAL A 86 1.34 13.06 -1.98
N VAL A 87 0.24 12.83 -1.24
CA VAL A 87 0.23 12.82 0.23
C VAL A 87 0.16 11.38 0.71
N LEU A 88 1.17 10.95 1.49
CA LEU A 88 1.24 9.60 2.03
C LEU A 88 0.85 9.58 3.51
N PHE A 89 -0.11 8.73 3.87
CA PHE A 89 -0.48 8.48 5.26
C PHE A 89 0.22 7.24 5.80
N GLY A 90 0.92 7.40 6.92
CA GLY A 90 1.64 6.31 7.61
C GLY A 90 0.73 5.26 8.24
N GLN A 91 -0.58 5.48 8.22
CA GLN A 91 -1.59 4.59 8.77
C GLN A 91 -2.57 4.14 7.67
N LYS A 92 -3.26 3.04 7.91
CA LYS A 92 -4.30 2.55 6.99
C LYS A 92 -5.49 3.51 6.98
N LEU A 93 -5.89 3.94 5.79
CA LEU A 93 -7.11 4.73 5.58
C LEU A 93 -8.26 3.84 5.12
N SER A 94 -9.48 4.16 5.57
CA SER A 94 -10.67 3.59 4.94
C SER A 94 -10.89 4.18 3.54
N PRO A 95 -11.58 3.48 2.63
CA PRO A 95 -11.88 4.01 1.30
C PRO A 95 -12.59 5.37 1.30
N SER A 96 -13.46 5.60 2.30
CA SER A 96 -14.14 6.89 2.44
C SER A 96 -13.21 7.99 2.95
N GLN A 97 -12.29 7.67 3.86
CA GLN A 97 -11.31 8.64 4.36
C GLN A 97 -10.37 9.10 3.26
N GLU A 98 -9.81 8.17 2.49
CA GLU A 98 -8.91 8.49 1.37
C GLU A 98 -9.60 9.38 0.34
N ARG A 99 -10.82 9.04 -0.09
CA ARG A 99 -11.58 9.86 -1.03
C ARG A 99 -11.83 11.27 -0.50
N ASN A 100 -12.27 11.40 0.75
CA ASN A 100 -12.59 12.70 1.30
C ASN A 100 -11.33 13.57 1.40
N LEU A 101 -10.20 12.98 1.79
CA LEU A 101 -8.90 13.64 1.80
C LEU A 101 -8.48 14.09 0.40
N GLU A 102 -8.60 13.24 -0.63
CA GLU A 102 -8.33 13.65 -2.02
C GLU A 102 -9.23 14.81 -2.47
N GLN A 103 -10.50 14.80 -2.07
CA GLN A 103 -11.44 15.87 -2.38
C GLN A 103 -11.09 17.19 -1.69
N GLU A 104 -10.58 17.16 -0.46
CA GLU A 104 -10.22 18.35 0.32
C GLU A 104 -8.83 18.90 -0.01
N LEU A 105 -7.89 18.02 -0.36
CA LEU A 105 -6.49 18.35 -0.63
C LEU A 105 -6.21 18.58 -2.12
N LYS A 106 -7.08 18.09 -3.02
CA LYS A 106 -6.93 18.18 -4.49
C LYS A 106 -5.65 17.54 -5.03
N VAL A 107 -5.00 16.70 -4.23
CA VAL A 107 -3.79 15.94 -4.55
C VAL A 107 -4.07 14.48 -4.25
N ARG A 108 -3.36 13.58 -4.91
CA ARG A 108 -3.47 12.14 -4.69
C ARG A 108 -3.14 11.79 -3.25
N VAL A 109 -3.93 10.90 -2.64
CA VAL A 109 -3.70 10.42 -1.28
C VAL A 109 -3.50 8.92 -1.28
N LEU A 110 -2.42 8.45 -0.68
CA LEU A 110 -2.15 7.01 -0.52
C LEU A 110 -1.94 6.66 0.94
N ASP A 111 -2.49 5.51 1.34
CA ASP A 111 -2.22 4.92 2.65
C ASP A 111 -0.94 4.05 2.64
N ARG A 112 -0.48 3.70 3.84
CA ARG A 112 0.68 2.82 4.04
C ARG A 112 0.57 1.49 3.31
N ASN A 113 -0.64 0.91 3.20
CA ASN A 113 -0.84 -0.34 2.48
C ASN A 113 -0.57 -0.17 0.98
N SER A 114 -1.03 0.92 0.38
CA SER A 114 -0.78 1.22 -1.03
C SER A 114 0.72 1.38 -1.30
N LEU A 115 1.41 2.13 -0.43
CA LEU A 115 2.87 2.30 -0.51
C LEU A 115 3.61 0.95 -0.46
N ILE A 116 3.26 0.09 0.49
CA ILE A 116 3.89 -1.24 0.63
C ILE A 116 3.63 -2.10 -0.62
N LEU A 117 2.41 -2.06 -1.17
CA LEU A 117 2.07 -2.81 -2.38
C LEU A 117 2.86 -2.31 -3.60
N ASP A 118 3.11 -1.01 -3.69
CA ASP A 118 3.92 -0.43 -4.77
C ASP A 118 5.40 -0.84 -4.64
N ILE A 119 5.97 -0.80 -3.44
CA ILE A 119 7.33 -1.33 -3.17
C ILE A 119 7.40 -2.82 -3.56
N PHE A 120 6.41 -3.62 -3.19
CA PHE A 120 6.37 -5.03 -3.58
C PHE A 120 6.25 -5.22 -5.09
N ALA A 121 5.50 -4.35 -5.79
CA ALA A 121 5.38 -4.42 -7.23
C ALA A 121 6.70 -4.10 -7.94
N GLN A 122 7.45 -3.11 -7.45
CA GLN A 122 8.79 -2.77 -7.95
C GLN A 122 9.80 -3.91 -7.70
N ARG A 123 9.70 -4.60 -6.55
CA ARG A 123 10.63 -5.67 -6.15
C ARG A 123 10.27 -7.07 -6.67
N ALA A 124 9.04 -7.30 -7.13
CA ALA A 124 8.58 -8.61 -7.59
C ALA A 124 9.25 -9.04 -8.91
N ARG A 125 10.33 -9.85 -8.80
CA ARG A 125 11.02 -10.42 -9.96
C ARG A 125 10.47 -11.79 -10.40
N SER A 126 10.15 -12.65 -9.44
CA SER A 126 9.68 -14.01 -9.72
C SER A 126 8.24 -14.03 -10.24
N PHE A 127 7.90 -15.03 -11.05
CA PHE A 127 6.53 -15.21 -11.54
C PHE A 127 5.52 -15.37 -10.39
N GLU A 128 5.87 -16.14 -9.36
CA GLU A 128 5.04 -16.29 -8.15
C GLU A 128 4.83 -14.94 -7.45
N GLY A 129 5.92 -14.17 -7.25
CA GLY A 129 5.87 -12.86 -6.59
C GLY A 129 4.98 -11.87 -7.35
N LYS A 130 5.14 -11.80 -8.69
CA LYS A 130 4.31 -10.93 -9.54
C LYS A 130 2.82 -11.27 -9.41
N LEU A 131 2.46 -12.56 -9.42
CA LEU A 131 1.06 -12.99 -9.22
C LEU A 131 0.52 -12.63 -7.83
N GLN A 132 1.32 -12.78 -6.78
CA GLN A 132 0.92 -12.44 -5.42
C GLN A 132 0.68 -10.94 -5.27
N VAL A 133 1.57 -10.11 -5.82
CA VAL A 133 1.45 -8.65 -5.76
C VAL A 133 0.27 -8.17 -6.59
N GLU A 134 0.09 -8.66 -7.82
CA GLU A 134 -1.08 -8.31 -8.65
C GLU A 134 -2.39 -8.67 -7.92
N LEU A 135 -2.44 -9.86 -7.31
CA LEU A 135 -3.61 -10.28 -6.52
C LEU A 135 -3.86 -9.34 -5.35
N ALA A 136 -2.82 -8.97 -4.59
CA ALA A 136 -2.94 -8.08 -3.45
C ALA A 136 -3.38 -6.67 -3.86
N GLN A 137 -2.81 -6.12 -4.95
CA GLN A 137 -3.22 -4.84 -5.53
C GLN A 137 -4.69 -4.85 -5.95
N LEU A 138 -5.15 -5.88 -6.66
CA LEU A 138 -6.55 -5.98 -7.07
C LEU A 138 -7.51 -6.09 -5.89
N VAL A 139 -7.16 -6.87 -4.85
CA VAL A 139 -7.98 -6.98 -3.64
C VAL A 139 -8.07 -5.64 -2.92
N HIS A 140 -6.95 -4.94 -2.73
CA HIS A 140 -6.92 -3.62 -2.10
C HIS A 140 -7.76 -2.61 -2.89
N LEU A 141 -7.55 -2.53 -4.20
CA LEU A 141 -8.30 -1.63 -5.10
C LEU A 141 -9.79 -1.94 -5.14
N SER A 142 -10.19 -3.22 -5.12
CA SER A 142 -11.61 -3.62 -5.18
C SER A 142 -12.47 -2.96 -4.10
N THR A 143 -11.88 -2.70 -2.92
CA THR A 143 -12.58 -2.05 -1.80
C THR A 143 -12.70 -0.54 -1.97
N ARG A 144 -11.84 0.06 -2.79
CA ARG A 144 -11.73 1.52 -3.04
C ARG A 144 -12.50 1.96 -4.28
N LEU A 145 -12.77 1.05 -5.21
CA LEU A 145 -13.45 1.33 -6.48
C LEU A 145 -14.97 1.62 -6.37
N VAL A 146 -15.62 1.17 -5.29
CA VAL A 146 -17.10 1.16 -5.17
C VAL A 146 -17.75 2.55 -5.23
N ARG A 147 -17.02 3.65 -4.98
CA ARG A 147 -17.60 5.00 -5.02
C ARG A 147 -16.87 6.01 -5.90
N GLY A 148 -15.64 5.75 -6.35
CA GLY A 148 -14.89 6.68 -7.22
C GLY A 148 -15.59 6.98 -8.56
N TRP A 149 -16.50 6.10 -8.98
CA TRP A 149 -17.21 6.16 -10.26
C TRP A 149 -18.59 6.82 -10.18
N THR A 150 -18.98 7.40 -9.04
CA THR A 150 -20.27 8.12 -8.90
C THR A 150 -20.43 9.28 -9.90
N HIS A 151 -19.32 9.74 -10.50
CA HIS A 151 -19.35 10.75 -11.57
C HIS A 151 -19.72 10.19 -12.95
N LEU A 152 -19.44 8.91 -13.25
CA LEU A 152 -19.76 8.27 -14.52
C LEU A 152 -21.26 7.95 -14.65
N GLU A 153 -21.92 7.59 -13.53
CA GLU A 153 -23.38 7.38 -13.50
C GLU A 153 -24.16 8.67 -13.76
N ARG A 154 -23.66 9.82 -13.30
CA ARG A 154 -24.33 11.12 -13.52
C ARG A 154 -24.19 11.63 -14.95
N GLN A 155 -23.13 11.27 -15.66
CA GLN A 155 -22.91 11.73 -17.03
C GLN A 155 -23.76 10.98 -18.08
N LYS A 156 -24.35 9.83 -17.71
CA LYS A 156 -25.20 9.02 -18.60
C LYS A 156 -26.72 9.20 -18.41
N GLY A 157 -27.14 10.26 -17.72
CA GLY A 157 -28.51 10.77 -17.81
C GLY A 157 -29.57 9.89 -17.15
N GLY A 158 -30.29 10.48 -16.20
CA GLY A 158 -31.53 9.89 -15.70
C GLY A 158 -32.53 9.65 -16.84
N ILE A 159 -33.33 8.60 -16.67
CA ILE A 159 -34.54 8.26 -17.45
C ILE A 159 -34.24 7.63 -18.82
N GLY A 160 -34.36 6.30 -18.90
CA GLY A 160 -35.06 5.69 -20.04
C GLY A 160 -34.26 4.92 -21.09
N LEU A 161 -32.96 4.70 -20.95
CA LEU A 161 -32.24 3.81 -21.86
C LEU A 161 -32.25 2.38 -21.30
N ARG A 162 -32.99 1.48 -21.96
CA ARG A 162 -32.93 0.01 -21.79
C ARG A 162 -31.53 -0.49 -22.16
N GLY A 163 -30.56 -0.22 -21.29
CA GLY A 163 -29.24 -0.86 -21.30
C GLY A 163 -29.31 -2.23 -20.62
N PRO A 164 -28.22 -3.03 -20.72
CA PRO A 164 -28.13 -4.29 -19.98
C PRO A 164 -28.48 -4.05 -18.50
N GLY A 165 -29.30 -4.91 -17.89
CA GLY A 165 -29.82 -4.71 -16.53
C GLY A 165 -28.79 -4.72 -15.40
N GLU A 166 -27.49 -4.67 -15.73
CA GLU A 166 -26.36 -4.58 -14.80
C GLU A 166 -25.78 -3.16 -14.88
N THR A 167 -25.55 -2.52 -13.73
CA THR A 167 -24.88 -1.22 -13.67
C THR A 167 -23.41 -1.34 -14.07
N GLN A 168 -22.80 -0.28 -14.60
CA GLN A 168 -21.37 -0.30 -14.95
C GLN A 168 -20.50 -0.71 -13.75
N LEU A 169 -20.83 -0.20 -12.56
CA LEU A 169 -20.18 -0.57 -11.29
C LEU A 169 -20.25 -2.06 -10.99
N GLU A 170 -21.39 -2.70 -11.24
CA GLU A 170 -21.56 -4.14 -11.05
C GLU A 170 -20.74 -4.95 -12.06
N THR A 171 -20.76 -4.54 -13.33
CA THR A 171 -19.95 -5.18 -14.37
C THR A 171 -18.46 -5.11 -14.04
N ASP A 172 -17.94 -3.95 -13.64
CA ASP A 172 -16.51 -3.82 -13.29
C ASP A 172 -16.14 -4.60 -12.03
N ARG A 173 -17.02 -4.62 -11.03
CA ARG A 173 -16.84 -5.46 -9.85
C ARG A 173 -16.81 -6.94 -10.24
N ARG A 174 -17.65 -7.38 -11.18
CA ARG A 174 -17.66 -8.76 -11.70
C ARG A 174 -16.34 -9.08 -12.40
N LEU A 175 -15.87 -8.22 -13.31
CA LEU A 175 -14.61 -8.41 -14.03
C LEU A 175 -13.41 -8.49 -13.08
N LEU A 176 -13.34 -7.62 -12.06
CA LEU A 176 -12.30 -7.67 -11.04
C LEU A 176 -12.34 -8.98 -10.25
N ASN A 177 -13.53 -9.43 -9.83
CA ASN A 177 -13.70 -10.68 -9.11
C ASN A 177 -13.29 -11.89 -9.96
N GLU A 178 -13.62 -11.90 -11.25
CA GLU A 178 -13.17 -12.92 -12.19
C GLU A 178 -11.64 -12.94 -12.30
N ARG A 179 -11.01 -11.78 -12.42
CA ARG A 179 -9.54 -11.67 -12.46
C ARG A 179 -8.90 -12.20 -11.16
N VAL A 180 -9.44 -11.83 -10.00
CA VAL A 180 -9.02 -12.34 -8.69
C VAL A 180 -9.13 -13.87 -8.62
N LYS A 181 -10.24 -14.45 -9.11
CA LYS A 181 -10.42 -15.91 -9.17
C LYS A 181 -9.36 -16.58 -10.04
N VAL A 182 -9.05 -16.01 -11.21
CA VAL A 182 -8.02 -16.54 -12.11
C VAL A 182 -6.64 -16.49 -11.45
N LEU A 183 -6.26 -15.38 -10.83
CA LEU A 183 -4.97 -15.23 -10.15
C LEU A 183 -4.83 -16.21 -8.98
N LYS A 184 -5.88 -16.38 -8.17
CA LYS A 184 -5.92 -17.38 -7.08
C LYS A 184 -5.67 -18.79 -7.62
N LYS A 185 -6.35 -19.19 -8.70
CA LYS A 185 -6.15 -20.51 -9.34
C LYS A 185 -4.71 -20.70 -9.82
N ARG A 186 -4.13 -19.69 -10.48
CA ARG A 186 -2.72 -19.72 -10.93
C ARG A 186 -1.76 -19.87 -9.75
N LEU A 187 -1.99 -19.12 -8.67
CA LEU A 187 -1.16 -19.18 -7.46
C LEU A 187 -1.21 -20.58 -6.81
N THR A 188 -2.39 -21.21 -6.77
CA THR A 188 -2.53 -22.59 -6.26
C THR A 188 -1.68 -23.58 -7.07
N LYS A 189 -1.62 -23.44 -8.40
CA LYS A 189 -0.77 -24.28 -9.26
C LYS A 189 0.71 -24.08 -8.95
N VAL A 190 1.16 -22.84 -8.81
CA VAL A 190 2.56 -22.51 -8.47
C VAL A 190 2.94 -23.06 -7.10
N ARG A 191 2.06 -22.93 -6.11
CA ARG A 191 2.26 -23.50 -4.76
C ARG A 191 2.42 -25.03 -4.80
N ARG A 192 1.63 -25.74 -5.60
CA ARG A 192 1.76 -27.20 -5.78
C ARG A 192 3.12 -27.59 -6.34
N GLN A 193 3.61 -26.87 -7.35
CA GLN A 193 4.94 -27.10 -7.92
C GLN A 193 6.05 -26.83 -6.89
N ARG A 194 5.95 -25.74 -6.13
CA ARG A 194 6.91 -25.41 -5.07
C ARG A 194 6.95 -26.47 -3.97
N GLN A 195 5.79 -27.03 -3.61
CA GLN A 195 5.71 -28.10 -2.61
C GLN A 195 6.38 -29.39 -3.08
N GLN A 196 6.25 -29.77 -4.35
CA GLN A 196 6.95 -30.92 -4.92
C GLN A 196 8.48 -30.76 -4.79
N GLY A 197 9.01 -29.58 -5.12
CA GLY A 197 10.43 -29.28 -4.98
C GLY A 197 10.91 -29.25 -3.51
N ARG A 198 10.05 -28.88 -2.56
CA ARG A 198 10.34 -28.99 -1.12
C ARG A 198 10.42 -30.45 -0.68
N ASN A 199 9.46 -31.27 -1.10
CA ASN A 199 9.44 -32.69 -0.76
C ASN A 199 10.66 -33.44 -1.30
N GLN A 200 11.13 -33.09 -2.51
CA GLN A 200 12.34 -33.67 -3.07
C GLN A 200 13.59 -33.31 -2.26
N ARG A 201 13.74 -32.04 -1.85
CA ARG A 201 14.86 -31.60 -0.99
C ARG A 201 14.86 -32.23 0.39
N ALA A 202 13.67 -32.41 0.98
CA ALA A 202 13.52 -33.10 2.25
C ALA A 202 13.98 -34.58 2.15
N ARG A 203 13.67 -35.24 1.04
CA ARG A 203 14.11 -36.63 0.79
C ARG A 203 15.61 -36.75 0.52
N SER A 204 16.25 -35.72 -0.03
CA SER A 204 17.69 -35.70 -0.30
C SER A 204 18.53 -35.26 0.89
N GLY A 205 17.94 -35.09 2.08
CA GLY A 205 18.66 -34.70 3.30
C GLY A 205 19.13 -33.24 3.36
N ILE A 206 18.68 -32.38 2.45
CA ILE A 206 19.07 -30.96 2.43
C ILE A 206 18.25 -30.20 3.48
N GLN A 207 18.91 -29.65 4.49
CA GLN A 207 18.28 -28.82 5.51
C GLN A 207 18.01 -27.41 4.98
N GLY A 208 16.82 -26.88 5.27
CA GLY A 208 16.41 -25.52 4.91
C GLY A 208 16.46 -24.60 6.12
N VAL A 209 17.19 -23.50 6.02
CA VAL A 209 17.21 -22.42 7.02
C VAL A 209 16.52 -21.18 6.44
N ALA A 210 15.77 -20.46 7.26
CA ALA A 210 15.10 -19.22 6.87
C ALA A 210 15.53 -18.07 7.80
N LEU A 211 15.91 -16.94 7.20
CA LEU A 211 16.19 -15.69 7.92
C LEU A 211 14.93 -14.82 7.91
N VAL A 212 14.47 -14.40 9.08
CA VAL A 212 13.26 -13.58 9.27
C VAL A 212 13.60 -12.35 10.11
N GLY A 213 12.93 -11.22 9.84
CA GLY A 213 13.18 -9.94 10.50
C GLY A 213 12.64 -8.76 9.67
N TYR A 214 12.60 -7.57 10.25
CA TYR A 214 12.09 -6.35 9.61
C TYR A 214 12.91 -5.92 8.38
N THR A 215 12.32 -5.10 7.50
CA THR A 215 13.08 -4.42 6.44
C THR A 215 14.24 -3.64 7.05
N ASN A 216 15.37 -3.58 6.35
CA ASN A 216 16.61 -2.96 6.82
C ASN A 216 17.30 -3.62 8.06
N ALA A 217 16.81 -4.76 8.57
CA ALA A 217 17.46 -5.48 9.69
C ALA A 217 18.75 -6.25 9.31
N GLY A 218 19.38 -5.95 8.16
CA GLY A 218 20.62 -6.62 7.72
C GLY A 218 20.47 -8.08 7.24
N LYS A 219 19.25 -8.56 6.97
CA LYS A 219 19.00 -9.94 6.52
C LYS A 219 19.78 -10.31 5.26
N SER A 220 19.79 -9.44 4.26
CA SER A 220 20.54 -9.66 3.00
C SER A 220 22.04 -9.61 3.24
N THR A 221 22.52 -8.71 4.10
CA THR A 221 23.93 -8.62 4.51
C THR A 221 24.41 -9.91 5.16
N LEU A 222 23.64 -10.46 6.10
CA LEU A 222 23.95 -11.73 6.75
C LEU A 222 23.92 -12.88 5.74
N PHE A 223 22.90 -12.94 4.88
CA PHE A 223 22.80 -13.97 3.83
C PHE A 223 24.04 -13.95 2.93
N ASN A 224 24.42 -12.79 2.40
CA ASN A 224 25.57 -12.64 1.51
C ASN A 224 26.89 -13.08 2.16
N ARG A 225 27.09 -12.72 3.44
CA ARG A 225 28.27 -13.17 4.19
C ARG A 225 28.29 -14.68 4.40
N LEU A 226 27.14 -15.31 4.61
CA LEU A 226 27.04 -16.76 4.82
C LEU A 226 27.16 -17.57 3.52
N THR A 227 26.67 -17.04 2.39
CA THR A 227 26.65 -17.75 1.10
C THR A 227 27.80 -17.39 0.17
N SER A 228 28.60 -16.37 0.50
CA SER A 228 29.56 -15.75 -0.43
C SER A 228 28.92 -15.29 -1.75
N GLU A 229 27.61 -15.06 -1.77
CA GLU A 229 26.86 -14.56 -2.91
C GLU A 229 26.61 -13.06 -2.80
N SER A 230 26.42 -12.40 -3.93
CA SER A 230 26.02 -10.99 -4.01
C SER A 230 24.51 -10.87 -4.25
N VAL A 231 23.68 -11.17 -3.25
CA VAL A 231 22.26 -10.79 -3.32
C VAL A 231 22.17 -9.27 -3.15
N TYR A 232 21.51 -8.60 -4.10
CA TYR A 232 21.33 -7.15 -4.09
C TYR A 232 20.82 -6.64 -2.72
N VAL A 233 21.56 -5.71 -2.13
CA VAL A 233 21.15 -4.94 -0.95
C VAL A 233 20.64 -3.60 -1.46
N ALA A 234 19.35 -3.33 -1.25
CA ALA A 234 18.82 -1.98 -1.43
C ALA A 234 19.06 -1.27 -0.10
N ASP A 235 20.13 -0.48 -0.03
CA ASP A 235 20.31 0.53 1.01
C ASP A 235 19.31 1.68 0.79
#